data_AF-A0A512HRU1-F1
#
_entry.id   AF-A0A512HRU1-F1
#
_cell.length_a   1.000
_cell.length_b   1.000
_cell.length_c   1.000
_cell.angle_alpha   90.00
_cell.angle_beta   90.00
_cell.angle_gamma   90.00
#
_symmetry.space_group_name_H-M   'P 1'
#
loop_
_entity.id
_entity.type
_entity.pdbx_description
1 polymer ?
#
loop_
_entity_poly.entity_id
_entity_poly.type
_entity_poly.pdbx_seq_one_letter_code
_entity_poly.pdbx_strand_id
1 'polypeptide(L)'
;MASGARGDHWLSDVLHHDAAVFGEPTDSLIREVDRLGGYQLLNDQADLGRRLSRLNRAQNDDLKAVTRELRRLRDSLSKEAIATGWDVE
;
A
#
# COMPACT_ATOMS: atom_id res chain seq x y z
N MET A 1 18.24 -6.75 8.59
CA MET A 1 17.11 -5.90 9.02
C MET A 1 17.42 -4.49 8.54
N ALA A 2 16.85 -4.10 7.39
CA ALA A 2 17.05 -2.74 6.87
C ALA A 2 16.04 -1.85 7.58
N SER A 3 16.43 -1.32 8.75
CA SER A 3 15.71 -0.25 9.41
C SER A 3 15.91 1.02 8.59
N GLY A 4 15.12 1.16 7.52
CA GLY A 4 15.05 2.39 6.76
C GLY A 4 14.62 3.51 7.71
N ALA A 5 15.47 4.52 7.82
CA ALA A 5 15.13 5.73 8.58
C ALA A 5 13.83 6.32 8.03
N ARG A 6 13.10 7.08 8.85
CA ARG A 6 11.93 7.82 8.37
C ARG A 6 12.33 8.69 7.17
N GLY A 7 11.63 8.56 6.06
CA GLY A 7 11.92 9.23 4.78
C GLY A 7 12.82 8.43 3.81
N ASP A 8 13.31 7.25 4.20
CA ASP A 8 14.16 6.40 3.35
C ASP A 8 13.35 5.64 2.29
N HIS A 9 12.18 5.13 2.69
CA HIS A 9 11.31 4.37 1.80
C HIS A 9 9.83 4.61 2.14
N TRP A 10 9.06 5.06 1.13
CA TRP A 10 7.65 5.44 1.28
C TRP A 10 6.81 4.33 1.91
N LEU A 11 7.04 3.07 1.53
CA LEU A 11 6.29 1.94 2.07
C LEU A 11 6.60 1.73 3.56
N SER A 12 7.86 1.86 3.96
CA SER A 12 8.25 1.75 5.37
C SER A 12 7.74 2.94 6.18
N ASP A 13 7.68 4.13 5.57
CA ASP A 13 7.09 5.32 6.18
C ASP A 13 5.60 5.14 6.47
N VAL A 14 4.84 4.56 5.54
CA VAL A 14 3.40 4.27 5.73
C VAL A 14 3.17 3.14 6.73
N LEU A 15 3.96 2.05 6.66
CA LEU A 15 3.73 0.83 7.44
C LEU A 15 4.32 0.85 8.85
N HIS A 16 5.46 1.53 9.06
CA HIS A 16 6.20 1.50 10.32
C HIS A 16 6.31 2.85 11.03
N HIS A 17 6.27 3.96 10.29
CA HIS A 17 6.44 5.31 10.86
C HIS A 17 5.14 6.10 10.94
N ASP A 18 4.00 5.50 10.57
CA ASP A 18 2.66 6.12 10.50
C ASP A 18 2.68 7.49 9.79
N ALA A 19 3.54 7.63 8.78
CA ALA A 19 3.68 8.88 8.06
C ALA A 19 2.53 9.06 7.07
N ALA A 20 2.00 10.28 7.00
CA ALA A 20 1.04 10.68 5.98
C ALA A 20 1.76 10.93 4.65
N VAL A 21 2.14 9.84 3.97
CA VAL A 21 2.92 9.90 2.71
C VAL A 21 2.04 10.34 1.56
N PHE A 22 0.90 9.69 1.38
CA PHE A 22 -0.07 10.04 0.34
C PHE A 22 -1.33 10.68 0.92
N GLY A 23 -1.54 10.53 2.23
CA GLY A 23 -2.74 10.97 2.92
C GLY A 23 -3.90 9.99 2.78
N GLU A 24 -4.93 10.24 3.60
CA GLU A 24 -6.14 9.43 3.60
C GLU A 24 -7.00 9.66 2.34
N PRO A 25 -7.66 8.62 1.81
CA PRO A 25 -7.74 7.24 2.34
C PRO A 25 -6.65 6.29 1.80
N THR A 26 -5.65 6.81 1.08
CA THR A 26 -4.66 5.97 0.37
C THR A 26 -3.74 5.25 1.36
N ASP A 27 -3.26 5.94 2.39
CA ASP A 27 -2.35 5.36 3.38
C ASP A 27 -3.03 4.22 4.16
N SER A 28 -4.28 4.39 4.60
CA SER A 28 -5.10 3.31 5.17
C SER A 28 -5.24 2.10 4.24
N LEU A 29 -5.52 2.33 2.95
CA LEU A 29 -5.64 1.23 1.98
C LEU A 29 -4.32 0.46 1.81
N ILE A 30 -3.18 1.15 1.82
CA ILE A 30 -1.86 0.50 1.74
C ILE A 30 -1.65 -0.43 2.94
N ARG A 31 -2.00 0.01 4.16
CA ARG A 31 -1.91 -0.79 5.38
C ARG A 31 -2.86 -2.00 5.34
N GLU A 32 -4.08 -1.83 4.83
CA GLU A 32 -5.03 -2.94 4.66
C GLU A 32 -4.51 -3.99 3.67
N VAL A 33 -3.98 -3.55 2.53
CA VAL A 33 -3.40 -4.47 1.51
C VAL A 33 -2.22 -5.24 2.09
N ASP A 34 -1.34 -4.58 2.86
CA ASP A 34 -0.23 -5.25 3.55
C ASP A 34 -0.73 -6.29 4.56
N ARG A 35 -1.73 -5.94 5.40
CA ARG A 35 -2.34 -6.88 6.37
C ARG A 35 -2.95 -8.11 5.70
N LEU A 36 -3.46 -7.96 4.47
CA LEU A 36 -3.99 -9.07 3.67
C LEU A 36 -2.91 -9.87 2.92
N GLY A 37 -1.62 -9.60 3.17
CA GLY A 37 -0.49 -10.30 2.54
C GLY A 37 -0.07 -9.72 1.18
N GLY A 38 -0.59 -8.55 0.79
CA GLY A 38 -0.31 -7.89 -0.48
C GLY A 38 1.04 -7.17 -0.57
N TYR A 39 1.96 -7.35 0.40
CA TYR A 39 3.25 -6.66 0.45
C TYR A 39 4.04 -6.74 -0.87
N GLN A 40 4.06 -7.91 -1.52
CA GLN A 40 4.79 -8.10 -2.78
C GLN A 40 4.26 -7.22 -3.91
N LEU A 41 2.97 -6.87 -3.88
CA LEU A 41 2.34 -6.00 -4.87
C LEU A 41 2.61 -4.52 -4.57
N LEU A 42 2.82 -4.18 -3.30
CA LEU A 42 3.17 -2.84 -2.84
C LEU A 42 4.67 -2.53 -2.98
N ASN A 43 5.52 -3.56 -3.02
CA ASN A 43 6.96 -3.39 -3.15
C ASN A 43 7.35 -2.69 -4.47
N ASP A 44 8.43 -1.88 -4.46
CA ASP A 44 8.91 -1.10 -5.62
C ASP A 44 9.40 -1.97 -6.80
N GLN A 45 9.42 -3.29 -6.67
CA GLN A 45 9.65 -4.19 -7.81
C GLN A 45 8.36 -4.46 -8.61
N ALA A 46 7.20 -4.36 -7.97
CA ALA A 46 5.90 -4.46 -8.62
C ALA A 46 5.54 -3.15 -9.36
N ASP A 47 4.59 -3.24 -10.28
CA ASP A 47 4.13 -2.07 -11.05
C ASP A 47 3.45 -1.03 -10.14
N LEU A 48 2.58 -1.49 -9.24
CA LEU A 48 1.84 -0.65 -8.30
C LEU A 48 2.78 0.10 -7.34
N GLY A 49 3.76 -0.60 -6.76
CA GLY A 49 4.78 0.02 -5.90
C GLY A 49 5.60 1.08 -6.64
N ARG A 50 6.04 0.81 -7.87
CA ARG A 50 6.74 1.82 -8.71
C ARG A 50 5.90 3.05 -8.98
N ARG A 51 4.60 2.88 -9.23
CA ARG A 51 3.68 3.99 -9.47
C ARG A 51 3.51 4.82 -8.20
N LEU A 52 3.32 4.19 -7.04
CA LEU A 52 3.26 4.88 -5.74
C LEU A 52 4.56 5.63 -5.41
N SER A 53 5.72 5.00 -5.61
CA SER A 53 7.04 5.61 -5.43
C SER A 53 7.22 6.88 -6.30
N ARG A 54 6.73 6.84 -7.55
CA ARG A 54 6.72 8.00 -8.45
C ARG A 54 5.74 9.09 -7.99
N LEU A 55 4.56 8.72 -7.54
CA LEU A 55 3.53 9.66 -7.06
C LEU A 55 4.01 10.43 -5.83
N ASN A 56 4.67 9.73 -4.90
CA ASN A 56 5.24 10.35 -3.70
C ASN A 56 6.24 11.47 -4.07
N ARG A 57 7.01 11.28 -5.15
CA ARG A 57 7.98 12.27 -5.64
C ARG A 57 7.37 13.40 -6.47
N ALA A 58 6.23 13.17 -7.13
CA ALA A 58 5.73 14.03 -8.19
C ALA A 58 4.47 14.85 -7.87
N GLN A 59 3.88 14.75 -6.66
CA GLN A 59 2.66 15.52 -6.24
C GLN A 59 1.57 15.56 -7.33
N ASN A 60 1.10 14.40 -7.78
CA ASN A 60 0.41 14.26 -9.07
C ASN A 60 -1.08 13.84 -8.95
N ASP A 61 -1.90 14.26 -9.94
CA ASP A 61 -3.34 13.99 -10.08
C ASP A 61 -3.72 12.49 -10.17
N ASP A 62 -2.75 11.64 -10.49
CA ASP A 62 -2.90 10.19 -10.61
C ASP A 62 -3.15 9.46 -9.27
N LEU A 63 -3.00 10.15 -8.13
CA LEU A 63 -3.27 9.55 -6.82
C LEU A 63 -4.68 8.98 -6.74
N LYS A 64 -5.70 9.71 -7.22
CA LYS A 64 -7.10 9.23 -7.24
C LYS A 64 -7.31 7.95 -8.06
N ALA A 65 -6.51 7.74 -9.10
CA ALA A 65 -6.58 6.53 -9.91
C ALA A 65 -5.96 5.36 -9.16
N VAL A 66 -4.79 5.57 -8.54
CA VAL A 66 -4.09 4.55 -7.75
C VAL A 66 -4.86 4.18 -6.48
N THR A 67 -5.48 5.13 -5.79
CA THR A 67 -6.36 4.85 -4.63
C THR A 67 -7.51 3.92 -5.02
N ARG A 68 -8.11 4.11 -6.21
CA ARG A 68 -9.18 3.23 -6.71
C ARG A 68 -8.67 1.83 -7.02
N GLU A 69 -7.45 1.72 -7.53
CA GLU A 69 -6.79 0.45 -7.81
C GLU A 69 -6.45 -0.32 -6.52
N LEU A 70 -5.88 0.37 -5.52
CA LEU A 70 -5.62 -0.17 -4.18
C LEU A 70 -6.89 -0.70 -3.52
N ARG A 71 -8.01 0.03 -3.63
CA ARG A 71 -9.30 -0.42 -3.10
C ARG A 71 -9.76 -1.72 -3.75
N ARG A 72 -9.66 -1.83 -5.08
CA ARG A 72 -10.01 -3.06 -5.80
C ARG A 72 -9.10 -4.22 -5.40
N LEU A 73 -7.81 -3.96 -5.22
CA LEU A 73 -6.85 -4.97 -4.78
C LEU A 73 -7.19 -5.46 -3.38
N ARG A 74 -7.44 -4.55 -2.44
CA ARG A 74 -7.90 -4.87 -1.08
C ARG A 74 -9.18 -5.71 -1.10
N ASP A 75 -10.15 -5.34 -1.92
CA ASP A 75 -11.40 -6.09 -2.05
C ASP A 75 -11.19 -7.49 -2.64
N SER A 76 -10.24 -7.65 -3.57
CA SER A 76 -9.86 -8.96 -4.11
C SER A 76 -9.19 -9.82 -3.04
N LEU A 77 -8.15 -9.29 -2.39
CA LEU A 77 -7.40 -10.00 -1.35
C LEU A 77 -8.29 -10.36 -0.16
N SER A 78 -9.22 -9.48 0.21
CA SER A 78 -10.21 -9.75 1.26
C SER A 78 -11.14 -10.89 0.87
N LYS A 79 -11.63 -10.91 -0.38
CA LYS A 79 -12.44 -12.03 -0.89
C LYS A 79 -11.65 -13.34 -0.93
N GLU A 80 -10.39 -13.29 -1.31
CA GLU A 80 -9.50 -14.47 -1.33
C GLU A 80 -9.24 -14.99 0.10
N ALA A 81 -8.99 -14.10 1.06
CA ALA A 81 -8.85 -14.46 2.48
C ALA A 81 -10.12 -15.15 3.02
N ILE A 82 -11.29 -14.58 2.74
CA ILE A 82 -12.59 -15.19 3.10
C ILE A 82 -12.77 -16.55 2.41
N ALA A 83 -12.48 -16.64 1.11
CA ALA A 83 -12.66 -17.88 0.33
C ALA A 83 -11.71 -19.01 0.77
N THR A 84 -10.52 -18.66 1.27
CA THR A 84 -9.53 -19.62 1.79
C THR A 84 -9.76 -20.00 3.26
N GLY A 85 -10.78 -19.43 3.92
CA GLY A 85 -11.11 -19.72 5.32
C GLY A 85 -10.10 -19.14 6.31
N TRP A 86 -9.32 -18.14 5.89
CA TRP A 86 -8.49 -17.38 6.82
C TRP A 86 -9.40 -16.41 7.57
N ASP A 87 -9.80 -16.81 8.77
CA ASP A 87 -10.53 -15.96 9.72
C ASP A 87 -9.63 -14.77 10.07
N VAL A 88 -9.86 -13.64 9.40
CA VAL A 88 -9.27 -12.36 9.76
C VAL A 88 -10.10 -11.76 10.89
N GLU A 89 -9.92 -12.31 12.10
CA GLU A 89 -10.31 -11.64 13.35
C GLU A 89 -9.47 -10.38 13.62
#